data_AF-A0A6A4VN58-F1
#
_entry.id   AF-A0A6A4VN58-F1
#
_cell.length_a   1.000
_cell.length_b   1.000
_cell.length_c   1.000
_cell.angle_alpha   90.00
_cell.angle_beta   90.00
_cell.angle_gamma   90.00
#
_symmetry.space_group_name_H-M   'P 1'
#
loop_
_entity.id
_entity.type
_entity.pdbx_description
1 polymer ?
#
loop_
_entity_poly.entity_id
_entity_poly.type
_entity_poly.pdbx_seq_one_letter_code
_entity_poly.pdbx_strand_id
1 'polypeptide(L)'
;MCVRRGAGGWRPQLAALLLTWLLVTDSTSRACAPGRGHYRRRAPRKVTPLVYKQYVPNVSEQTLGASGLPEGAIAQHDPRFRGLVPNYSEDILFKDEEGTGADRLMSPVSHPPRRLC
;
A
#
# COMPACT_ATOMS: atom_id res chain seq x y z
N MET A 1 49.96 65.06 -47.57
CA MET A 1 48.79 64.17 -47.39
C MET A 1 49.00 63.32 -46.15
N CYS A 2 48.09 63.39 -45.18
CA CYS A 2 48.22 62.75 -43.87
C CYS A 2 47.33 61.49 -43.84
N VAL A 3 47.93 60.31 -43.68
CA VAL A 3 47.19 59.04 -43.55
C VAL A 3 46.77 58.89 -42.09
N ARG A 4 45.47 59.12 -41.81
CA ARG A 4 44.86 58.90 -40.50
C ARG A 4 44.77 57.40 -40.20
N ARG A 5 45.35 56.99 -39.07
CA ARG A 5 45.18 55.67 -38.45
C ARG A 5 43.72 55.46 -38.04
N GLY A 6 43.08 54.40 -38.52
CA GLY A 6 41.75 53.96 -38.08
C GLY A 6 41.86 53.15 -36.78
N ALA A 7 41.47 53.76 -35.66
CA ALA A 7 41.32 53.09 -34.37
C ALA A 7 39.93 52.42 -34.30
N GLY A 8 39.88 51.10 -34.45
CA GLY A 8 38.66 50.29 -34.33
C GLY A 8 38.76 49.26 -33.21
N GLY A 9 38.96 49.70 -31.96
CA GLY A 9 39.27 48.80 -30.83
C GLY A 9 38.11 48.44 -29.89
N TRP A 10 36.92 49.02 -30.05
CA TRP A 10 35.86 48.94 -29.01
C TRP A 10 34.78 47.87 -29.27
N ARG A 11 34.75 47.27 -30.46
CA ARG A 11 33.77 46.24 -30.83
C ARG A 11 33.93 44.89 -30.10
N PRO A 12 35.14 44.33 -29.95
CA PRO A 12 35.28 43.01 -29.31
C PRO A 12 35.13 43.10 -27.79
N GLN A 13 35.45 44.25 -27.20
CA GLN A 13 35.36 44.48 -25.75
C GLN A 13 33.91 44.59 -25.28
N LEU A 14 33.08 45.33 -26.03
CA LEU A 14 31.64 45.39 -25.78
C LEU A 14 30.96 44.04 -26.01
N ALA A 15 31.36 43.30 -27.03
CA ALA A 15 30.86 41.95 -27.27
C ALA A 15 31.24 40.98 -26.13
N ALA A 16 32.49 41.06 -25.64
CA ALA A 16 32.94 40.24 -24.52
C ALA A 16 32.20 40.59 -23.22
N LEU A 17 32.00 41.87 -22.93
CA LEU A 17 31.23 42.35 -21.77
C LEU A 17 29.77 41.88 -21.83
N LEU A 18 29.16 41.93 -23.02
CA LEU A 18 27.78 41.48 -23.22
C LEU A 18 27.64 39.96 -23.10
N LEU A 19 28.64 39.20 -23.56
CA LEU A 19 28.70 37.74 -23.41
C LEU A 19 28.88 37.34 -21.94
N THR A 20 29.79 38.01 -21.20
CA THR A 20 29.96 37.78 -19.76
C THR A 20 28.72 38.15 -18.97
N TRP A 21 28.01 39.20 -19.39
CA TRP A 21 26.74 39.58 -18.77
C TRP A 21 25.66 38.53 -19.01
N LEU A 22 25.55 38.00 -20.24
CA LEU A 22 24.62 36.91 -20.58
C LEU A 22 24.89 35.65 -19.72
N LEU A 23 26.16 35.23 -19.63
CA LEU A 23 26.60 34.06 -18.86
C LEU A 23 26.35 34.22 -17.35
N VAL A 24 26.47 35.44 -16.81
CA VAL A 24 26.18 35.75 -15.40
C VAL A 24 24.68 35.84 -15.13
N THR A 25 23.86 36.21 -16.12
CA THR A 25 22.39 36.23 -15.99
C THR A 25 21.75 34.85 -16.18
N ASP A 26 22.36 33.97 -16.97
CA ASP A 26 21.89 32.60 -17.23
C ASP A 26 22.04 31.66 -16.02
N SER A 27 22.81 32.03 -14.99
CA SER A 27 22.84 31.30 -13.70
C SER A 27 21.51 31.36 -12.94
N THR A 28 20.53 32.13 -13.43
CA THR A 28 19.12 31.96 -13.06
C THR A 28 18.48 30.79 -13.82
N SER A 29 19.18 29.67 -13.91
CA SER A 29 18.59 28.37 -14.24
C SER A 29 17.46 28.14 -13.25
N ARG A 30 16.22 28.40 -13.68
CA ARG A 30 15.01 28.00 -12.98
C ARG A 30 15.12 26.49 -12.86
N ALA A 31 15.53 26.06 -11.67
CA ALA A 31 15.88 24.70 -11.38
C ALA A 31 14.80 23.76 -11.94
N CYS A 32 15.19 22.88 -12.86
CA CYS A 32 14.50 21.60 -13.06
C CYS A 32 14.79 20.72 -11.83
N ALA A 33 14.38 21.18 -10.65
CA ALA A 33 14.21 20.30 -9.52
C ALA A 33 12.94 19.48 -9.79
N PRO A 34 12.90 18.17 -9.53
CA PRO A 34 11.67 17.38 -9.65
C PRO A 34 10.57 18.10 -8.89
N GLY A 35 9.60 18.66 -9.62
CA GLY A 35 8.53 19.47 -9.06
C GLY A 35 7.73 18.69 -8.03
N ARG A 36 7.01 19.38 -7.13
CA ARG A 36 6.11 18.73 -6.16
C ARG A 36 5.07 17.92 -6.92
N GLY A 37 5.28 16.61 -7.03
CA GLY A 37 4.36 15.71 -7.72
C GLY A 37 2.99 15.74 -7.04
N HIS A 38 1.94 16.02 -7.80
CA HIS A 38 0.55 16.02 -7.32
C HIS A 38 -0.01 14.60 -7.09
N TYR A 39 0.86 13.58 -6.97
CA TYR A 39 0.43 12.21 -6.75
C TYR A 39 -0.04 12.03 -5.30
N ARG A 40 -1.35 11.89 -5.11
CA ARG A 40 -1.92 11.45 -3.84
C ARG A 40 -1.71 9.95 -3.71
N ARG A 41 -0.90 9.53 -2.73
CA ARG A 41 -0.85 8.11 -2.35
C ARG A 41 -2.24 7.69 -1.89
N ARG A 42 -2.73 6.53 -2.34
CA ARG A 42 -3.95 5.94 -1.77
C ARG A 42 -3.71 5.71 -0.28
N ALA A 43 -4.55 6.33 0.56
CA ALA A 43 -4.49 6.07 1.98
C ALA A 43 -4.84 4.59 2.22
N PRO A 44 -4.17 3.92 3.16
CA PRO A 44 -4.56 2.58 3.55
C PRO A 44 -6.02 2.59 4.02
N ARG A 45 -6.73 1.49 3.82
CA ARG A 45 -8.07 1.32 4.40
C ARG A 45 -7.97 1.45 5.91
N LYS A 46 -8.82 2.30 6.48
CA LYS A 46 -8.95 2.43 7.93
C LYS A 46 -9.72 1.21 8.43
N VAL A 47 -9.04 0.33 9.18
CA VAL A 47 -9.68 -0.78 9.87
C VAL A 47 -10.08 -0.26 11.25
N THR A 48 -11.39 -0.16 11.52
CA THR A 48 -11.89 0.23 12.83
C THR A 48 -11.94 -1.00 13.75
N PRO A 49 -11.35 -0.94 14.95
CA PRO A 49 -11.43 -2.06 15.88
C PRO A 49 -12.89 -2.30 16.30
N LEU A 50 -13.23 -3.56 16.57
CA LEU A 50 -14.54 -3.89 17.15
C LEU A 50 -14.59 -3.45 18.60
N VAL A 51 -15.74 -2.89 19.01
CA VAL A 51 -16.04 -2.56 20.40
C VAL A 51 -16.51 -3.82 21.14
N TYR A 52 -16.38 -3.84 22.47
CA TYR A 52 -16.86 -4.96 23.29
C TYR A 52 -18.33 -5.28 22.98
N LYS A 53 -18.63 -6.57 22.74
CA LYS A 53 -19.94 -7.11 22.31
C LYS A 53 -20.45 -6.64 20.93
N GLN A 54 -19.63 -5.98 20.12
CA GLN A 54 -19.96 -5.71 18.73
C GLN A 54 -19.71 -6.94 17.85
N TYR A 55 -20.58 -7.17 16.87
CA TYR A 55 -20.43 -8.19 15.83
C TYR A 55 -20.67 -7.56 14.45
N VAL A 56 -20.00 -8.11 13.43
CA VAL A 56 -20.09 -7.66 12.04
C VAL A 56 -20.31 -8.88 11.15
N PRO A 57 -21.36 -8.93 10.32
CA PRO A 57 -22.47 -7.97 10.19
C PRO A 57 -23.32 -7.86 11.47
N ASN A 58 -24.06 -6.75 11.65
CA ASN A 58 -24.93 -6.52 12.82
C ASN A 58 -26.24 -7.32 12.74
N VAL A 59 -26.11 -8.64 12.60
CA VAL A 59 -27.19 -9.63 12.62
C VAL A 59 -26.73 -10.84 13.43
N SER A 60 -27.64 -11.74 13.81
CA SER A 60 -27.25 -12.94 14.54
C SER A 60 -26.37 -13.86 13.68
N GLU A 61 -25.46 -14.59 14.32
CA GLU A 61 -24.53 -15.52 13.68
C GLU A 61 -25.24 -16.54 12.78
N GLN A 62 -26.38 -17.05 13.24
CA GLN A 62 -27.14 -18.11 12.57
C GLN A 62 -28.00 -17.64 11.40
N THR A 63 -27.94 -16.36 11.04
CA THR A 63 -28.68 -15.80 9.90
C THR A 63 -27.95 -16.10 8.59
N LEU A 64 -28.69 -16.29 7.48
CA LEU A 64 -28.13 -16.52 6.14
C LEU A 64 -27.19 -15.40 5.63
N GLY A 65 -27.30 -14.18 6.17
CA GLY A 65 -26.41 -13.07 5.86
C GLY A 65 -25.09 -13.07 6.62
N ALA A 66 -24.90 -14.01 7.54
CA ALA A 66 -23.71 -14.18 8.37
C ALA A 66 -23.13 -15.60 8.17
N SER A 67 -23.12 -16.44 9.21
CA SER A 67 -22.56 -17.80 9.18
C SER A 67 -23.55 -18.85 8.68
N GLY A 68 -24.85 -18.55 8.63
CA GLY A 68 -25.89 -19.49 8.20
C GLY A 68 -26.35 -20.44 9.30
N LEU A 69 -27.21 -21.40 8.93
CA LEU A 69 -27.82 -22.33 9.88
C LEU A 69 -26.81 -23.40 10.36
N PRO A 70 -26.82 -23.77 11.65
CA PRO A 70 -25.93 -24.80 12.17
C PRO A 70 -26.32 -26.18 11.65
N GLU A 71 -25.34 -26.94 11.15
CA GLU A 71 -25.53 -28.33 10.67
C GLU A 71 -25.51 -29.37 11.81
N GLY A 72 -25.28 -28.95 13.05
CA GLY A 72 -25.19 -29.79 14.25
C GLY A 72 -23.77 -30.15 14.68
N ALA A 73 -23.64 -30.75 15.86
CA ALA A 73 -22.34 -31.10 16.45
C ALA A 73 -21.66 -32.25 15.67
N ILE A 74 -20.33 -32.18 15.54
CA ILE A 74 -19.52 -33.21 14.87
C ILE A 74 -18.75 -33.98 15.94
N ALA A 75 -19.06 -35.27 16.10
CA ALA A 75 -18.30 -36.17 16.97
C ALA A 75 -17.11 -36.79 16.21
N GLN A 76 -16.08 -37.25 16.93
CA GLN A 76 -14.89 -37.85 16.32
C GLN A 76 -15.18 -39.10 15.46
N HIS A 77 -16.24 -39.85 15.81
CA HIS A 77 -16.67 -41.04 15.06
C HIS A 77 -17.59 -40.73 13.88
N ASP A 78 -18.02 -39.47 13.72
CA ASP A 78 -18.92 -39.11 12.64
C ASP A 78 -18.20 -39.13 11.28
N PRO A 79 -18.89 -39.50 10.19
CA PRO A 79 -18.31 -39.42 8.85
C PRO A 79 -17.93 -37.97 8.46
N ARG A 80 -18.63 -36.98 9.02
CA ARG A 80 -18.35 -35.54 8.81
C ARG A 80 -17.00 -35.11 9.38
N PHE A 81 -16.50 -35.81 10.41
CA PHE A 81 -15.20 -35.51 11.01
C PHE A 81 -14.05 -35.65 10.01
N ARG A 82 -14.18 -36.56 9.04
CA ARG A 82 -13.19 -36.77 7.97
C ARG A 82 -13.04 -35.57 7.03
N GLY A 83 -14.04 -34.69 6.99
CA GLY A 83 -13.99 -33.45 6.21
C GLY A 83 -13.24 -32.32 6.90
N LEU A 84 -12.94 -32.46 8.20
CA LEU A 84 -12.12 -31.48 8.93
C LEU A 84 -10.65 -31.68 8.60
N VAL A 85 -9.95 -30.58 8.36
CA VAL A 85 -8.54 -30.55 8.01
C VAL A 85 -7.76 -29.93 9.17
N PRO A 86 -6.67 -30.57 9.63
CA PRO A 86 -5.82 -29.99 10.67
C PRO A 86 -5.00 -28.82 10.14
N ASN A 87 -4.88 -27.76 10.95
CA ASN A 87 -4.03 -26.60 10.68
C ASN A 87 -2.71 -26.69 11.47
N TYR A 88 -1.58 -26.75 10.74
CA TYR A 88 -0.22 -26.81 11.27
C TYR A 88 0.62 -25.58 10.92
N SER A 89 -0.01 -24.43 10.68
CA SER A 89 0.74 -23.19 10.43
C SER A 89 1.61 -22.79 11.62
N GLU A 90 2.86 -22.41 11.34
CA GLU A 90 3.82 -21.94 12.36
C GLU A 90 3.47 -20.52 12.88
N ASP A 91 2.68 -19.76 12.12
CA ASP A 91 2.26 -18.39 12.46
C ASP A 91 1.13 -18.34 13.52
N ILE A 92 0.52 -19.49 13.84
CA ILE A 92 -0.65 -19.57 14.72
C ILE A 92 -0.27 -20.36 15.98
N LEU A 93 -0.33 -19.69 17.12
CA LEU A 93 -0.16 -20.33 18.42
C LEU A 93 -1.50 -20.89 18.91
N PHE A 94 -1.62 -22.22 18.93
CA PHE A 94 -2.77 -22.93 19.49
C PHE A 94 -2.59 -23.14 21.00
N LYS A 95 -3.68 -22.99 21.77
CA LYS A 95 -3.66 -23.17 23.22
C LYS A 95 -3.60 -24.65 23.59
N ASP A 96 -4.47 -25.49 23.02
CA ASP A 96 -4.53 -26.96 23.17
C ASP A 96 -4.32 -27.43 24.62
N GLU A 97 -5.17 -26.94 25.52
CA GLU A 97 -5.07 -27.26 26.96
C GLU A 97 -5.49 -28.71 27.27
N GLU A 98 -6.21 -29.34 26.36
CA GLU A 98 -6.66 -30.73 26.41
C GLU A 98 -5.56 -31.72 25.97
N GLY A 99 -4.54 -31.25 25.24
CA GLY A 99 -3.48 -32.10 24.67
C GLY A 99 -3.97 -33.10 23.62
N THR A 100 -5.14 -32.84 23.02
CA THR A 100 -5.75 -33.73 22.01
C THR A 100 -5.56 -33.21 20.59
N GLY A 101 -5.18 -31.93 20.42
CA GLY A 101 -5.06 -31.28 19.13
C GLY A 101 -6.40 -30.92 18.49
N ALA A 102 -7.51 -30.94 19.24
CA ALA A 102 -8.84 -30.63 18.73
C ALA A 102 -8.93 -29.21 18.14
N ASP A 103 -8.27 -28.23 18.77
CA ASP A 103 -8.20 -26.82 18.32
C ASP A 103 -7.64 -26.66 16.90
N ARG A 104 -6.91 -27.67 16.40
CA ARG A 104 -6.30 -27.63 15.07
C ARG A 104 -7.25 -28.08 13.97
N LEU A 105 -8.30 -28.83 14.29
CA LEU A 105 -9.21 -29.41 13.31
C LEU A 105 -10.31 -28.40 12.95
N MET A 106 -10.33 -27.96 11.69
CA MET A 106 -11.30 -26.97 11.20
C MET A 106 -11.83 -27.35 9.81
N SER A 107 -12.96 -26.77 9.41
CA SER A 107 -13.47 -26.98 8.05
C SER A 107 -12.53 -26.32 7.02
N PRO A 108 -12.44 -26.88 5.80
CA PRO A 108 -11.78 -26.18 4.71
C PRO A 108 -12.54 -24.89 4.38
N VAL A 109 -11.81 -23.86 3.96
CA VAL A 109 -12.40 -22.57 3.57
C VAL A 109 -13.34 -22.80 2.37
N SER A 110 -14.65 -22.77 2.62
CA SER A 110 -15.68 -23.03 1.59
C SER A 110 -15.90 -21.86 0.64
N HIS A 111 -15.53 -20.64 1.06
CA HIS A 111 -15.73 -19.43 0.27
C HIS A 111 -14.40 -18.76 -0.04
N PRO A 112 -14.09 -18.47 -1.33
CA PRO A 112 -12.94 -17.63 -1.64
C PRO A 112 -13.12 -16.28 -0.92
N PRO A 113 -12.03 -15.67 -0.41
CA PRO A 113 -12.12 -14.39 0.24
C PRO A 113 -12.85 -13.44 -0.70
N ARG A 114 -14.01 -12.93 -0.28
CA ARG A 114 -14.67 -11.83 -0.99
C ARG A 114 -13.63 -10.73 -1.02
N ARG A 115 -13.03 -10.49 -2.19
CA ARG A 115 -12.14 -9.35 -2.40
C ARG A 115 -12.99 -8.15 -2.03
N LEU A 116 -12.75 -7.62 -0.83
CA LEU A 116 -13.22 -6.30 -0.45
C LEU A 116 -12.43 -5.36 -1.37
N CYS A 117 -13.00 -5.13 -2.56
CA CYS A 117 -12.45 -4.28 -3.59
C CYS A 117 -12.26 -2.87 -3.07
#